data_AF-A0A368KUS3-F1
#
_entry.id   AF-A0A368KUS3-F1
#
_cell.length_a   1.000
_cell.length_b   1.000
_cell.length_c   1.000
_cell.angle_alpha   90.00
_cell.angle_beta   90.00
_cell.angle_gamma   90.00
#
_symmetry.space_group_name_H-M   'P 1'
#
loop_
_entity.id
_entity.type
_entity.pdbx_description
1 polymer ?
#
loop_
_entity_poly.entity_id
_entity_poly.type
_entity_poly.pdbx_seq_one_letter_code
_entity_poly.pdbx_strand_id
1 'polypeptide(L)'
;MLDLAAKKAEDTSVRKGTRYDALRLISLNSWGTSKEALVRYAAADNDAALIRGAVEGLGDVPHVEAATALHQTLSDVPSELRVFVMNGLLRADGNRVYLLDAISAKMVSAESLSQEVRQGLISHANPEVRKQA
;
A
#
# COMPACT_ATOMS: atom_id res chain seq x y z
N MET A 1 -13.16 15.91 -8.50
CA MET A 1 -11.74 15.63 -8.84
C MET A 1 -11.45 14.13 -8.73
N LEU A 2 -11.84 13.50 -7.62
CA LEU A 2 -11.59 12.07 -7.38
C LEU A 2 -12.43 11.13 -8.27
N ASP A 3 -13.67 11.49 -8.62
CA ASP A 3 -14.47 10.74 -9.60
C ASP A 3 -13.82 10.68 -10.99
N LEU A 4 -13.10 11.74 -11.36
CA LEU A 4 -12.37 11.78 -12.62
C LEU A 4 -11.13 10.87 -12.55
N ALA A 5 -10.48 10.78 -11.39
CA ALA A 5 -9.39 9.82 -11.18
C ALA A 5 -9.89 8.38 -11.32
N ALA A 6 -11.00 8.03 -10.68
CA ALA A 6 -11.63 6.72 -10.85
C ALA A 6 -11.89 6.39 -12.33
N LYS A 7 -12.55 7.31 -13.06
CA LYS A 7 -12.79 7.13 -14.51
C LYS A 7 -11.51 6.96 -15.31
N LYS A 8 -10.48 7.78 -15.04
CA LYS A 8 -9.20 7.73 -15.75
C LYS A 8 -8.44 6.44 -15.46
N ALA A 9 -8.48 5.91 -14.23
CA ALA A 9 -7.83 4.65 -13.90
C ALA A 9 -8.41 3.48 -14.72
N GLU A 10 -9.72 3.49 -14.98
CA GLU A 10 -10.42 2.45 -15.75
C GLU A 10 -10.33 2.61 -17.27
N ASP A 11 -10.12 3.84 -17.76
CA ASP A 11 -10.10 4.11 -19.20
C ASP A 11 -8.80 3.60 -19.84
N THR A 12 -8.88 2.49 -20.57
CA THR A 12 -7.73 1.87 -21.25
C THR A 12 -7.19 2.70 -22.42
N SER A 13 -7.94 3.70 -22.90
CA SER A 13 -7.45 4.67 -23.89
C SER A 13 -6.52 5.72 -23.28
N VAL A 14 -6.55 5.89 -21.95
CA VAL A 14 -5.68 6.80 -21.22
C VAL A 14 -4.29 6.20 -21.06
N ARG A 15 -3.26 7.03 -21.24
CA ARG A 15 -1.86 6.62 -21.06
C ARG A 15 -1.62 6.04 -19.67
N LYS A 16 -0.85 4.94 -19.61
CA LYS A 16 -0.52 4.23 -18.35
C LYS A 16 -0.01 5.15 -17.24
N GLY A 17 0.84 6.14 -17.55
CA GLY A 17 1.31 7.12 -16.54
C GLY A 17 0.18 7.93 -15.90
N THR A 18 -0.80 8.38 -16.69
CA THR A 18 -1.98 9.09 -16.15
C THR A 18 -2.89 8.15 -15.37
N ARG A 19 -2.99 6.87 -15.77
CA ARG A 19 -3.74 5.85 -15.01
C ARG A 19 -3.05 5.55 -13.67
N TYR A 20 -1.72 5.49 -13.65
CA TYR A 20 -0.91 5.39 -12.43
C TYR A 20 -1.19 6.57 -11.49
N ASP A 21 -1.14 7.81 -11.97
CA ASP A 21 -1.43 8.99 -11.15
C ASP A 21 -2.88 8.96 -10.63
N ALA A 22 -3.80 8.50 -11.46
CA ALA A 22 -5.20 8.36 -11.09
C ALA A 22 -5.39 7.35 -9.95
N LEU A 23 -4.70 6.20 -9.97
CA LEU A 23 -4.73 5.23 -8.87
C LEU A 23 -4.22 5.83 -7.56
N ARG A 24 -3.18 6.66 -7.62
CA ARG A 24 -2.68 7.37 -6.44
C ARG A 24 -3.63 8.45 -5.92
N LEU A 25 -4.44 9.05 -6.78
CA LEU A 25 -5.46 10.02 -6.36
C LEU A 25 -6.70 9.33 -5.76
N ILE A 26 -7.05 8.12 -6.23
CA ILE A 26 -8.20 7.38 -5.71
C ILE A 26 -8.04 7.05 -4.21
N SER A 27 -6.81 6.89 -3.70
CA SER A 27 -6.54 6.66 -2.28
C SER A 27 -7.01 7.78 -1.36
N LEU A 28 -7.24 8.98 -1.89
CA LEU A 28 -7.78 10.13 -1.15
C LEU A 28 -9.28 10.02 -0.89
N ASN A 29 -9.98 9.06 -1.51
CA ASN A 29 -11.37 8.74 -1.16
C ASN A 29 -11.43 7.89 0.12
N SER A 30 -12.65 7.71 0.63
CA SER A 30 -12.91 6.70 1.66
C SER A 30 -12.47 5.30 1.20
N TRP A 31 -12.03 4.46 2.12
CA TRP A 31 -11.62 3.07 1.81
C TRP A 31 -12.72 2.30 1.07
N GLY A 32 -13.98 2.45 1.46
CA GLY A 32 -15.11 1.79 0.78
C GLY A 32 -15.23 2.16 -0.71
N THR A 33 -14.79 3.35 -1.10
CA THR A 33 -14.79 3.82 -2.49
C THR A 33 -13.52 3.41 -3.24
N SER A 34 -12.37 3.39 -2.58
CA SER A 34 -11.07 3.13 -3.22
C SER A 34 -10.70 1.64 -3.29
N LYS A 35 -11.27 0.81 -2.42
CA LYS A 35 -10.95 -0.61 -2.24
C LYS A 35 -10.94 -1.40 -3.54
N GLU A 36 -12.05 -1.38 -4.28
CA GLU A 36 -12.19 -2.24 -5.46
C GLU A 36 -11.11 -1.95 -6.51
N ALA A 37 -10.92 -0.68 -6.86
CA ALA A 37 -9.93 -0.27 -7.85
C ALA A 37 -8.51 -0.58 -7.40
N LEU A 38 -8.14 -0.21 -6.16
CA LEU A 38 -6.79 -0.41 -5.65
C LEU A 38 -6.43 -1.90 -5.52
N VAL A 39 -7.34 -2.73 -5.01
CA VAL A 39 -7.09 -4.18 -4.90
C VAL A 39 -7.01 -4.82 -6.29
N ARG A 40 -7.91 -4.46 -7.21
CA ARG A 40 -7.90 -5.02 -8.57
C ARG A 40 -6.60 -4.69 -9.30
N TYR A 41 -6.14 -3.44 -9.27
CA TYR A 41 -4.95 -3.03 -10.01
C TYR A 41 -3.63 -3.41 -9.34
N ALA A 42 -3.64 -3.76 -8.05
CA ALA A 42 -2.47 -4.29 -7.36
C ALA A 42 -2.19 -5.78 -7.68
N ALA A 43 -3.14 -6.47 -8.33
CA ALA A 43 -2.96 -7.86 -8.73
C ALA A 43 -1.87 -8.03 -9.80
N ALA A 44 -1.14 -9.15 -9.74
CA ALA A 44 0.06 -9.43 -10.52
C ALA A 44 -0.16 -9.55 -12.04
N ASP A 45 -1.41 -9.69 -12.49
CA ASP A 45 -1.81 -9.78 -13.89
C ASP A 45 -1.88 -8.40 -14.58
N ASN A 46 -1.74 -7.31 -13.83
CA ASN A 46 -1.74 -5.96 -14.37
C ASN A 46 -0.37 -5.51 -14.89
N ASP A 47 -0.37 -4.43 -15.66
CA ASP A 47 0.86 -3.75 -16.06
C ASP A 47 1.61 -3.19 -14.85
N ALA A 48 2.95 -3.29 -14.85
CA ALA A 48 3.80 -2.86 -13.74
C ALA A 48 3.54 -1.42 -13.27
N ALA A 49 3.20 -0.50 -14.19
CA ALA A 49 2.86 0.88 -13.80
C ALA A 49 1.53 0.94 -13.04
N LEU A 50 0.54 0.12 -13.42
CA LEU A 50 -0.74 0.07 -12.72
C LEU A 50 -0.59 -0.61 -11.36
N ILE A 51 0.16 -1.72 -11.28
CA ILE A 51 0.49 -2.38 -10.01
C ILE A 51 1.14 -1.38 -9.07
N ARG A 52 2.18 -0.68 -9.52
CA ARG A 52 2.87 0.31 -8.68
C ARG A 52 1.93 1.42 -8.21
N GLY A 53 1.07 1.93 -9.10
CA GLY A 53 0.12 3.01 -8.75
C GLY A 53 -0.88 2.56 -7.68
N ALA A 54 -1.37 1.34 -7.81
CA ALA A 54 -2.25 0.73 -6.82
C ALA A 54 -1.55 0.42 -5.49
N VAL A 55 -0.34 -0.12 -5.52
CA VAL A 55 0.51 -0.38 -4.35
C VAL A 55 0.82 0.90 -3.59
N GLU A 56 1.25 1.95 -4.29
CA GLU A 56 1.48 3.26 -3.66
C GLU A 56 0.18 3.87 -3.14
N GLY A 57 -0.93 3.71 -3.86
CA GLY A 57 -2.25 4.14 -3.41
C GLY A 57 -2.73 3.43 -2.14
N LEU A 58 -2.60 2.10 -2.04
CA LEU A 58 -2.91 1.32 -0.84
C LEU A 58 -2.09 1.79 0.37
N GLY A 59 -0.80 2.10 0.16
CA GLY A 59 0.07 2.64 1.20
C GLY A 59 -0.30 4.05 1.68
N ASP A 60 -1.05 4.80 0.86
CA ASP A 60 -1.52 6.15 1.18
C ASP A 60 -2.90 6.15 1.88
N VAL A 61 -3.62 5.02 1.89
CA VAL A 61 -4.91 4.89 2.60
C VAL A 61 -4.66 4.62 4.10
N PRO A 62 -5.12 5.48 5.02
CA PRO A 62 -4.97 5.26 6.46
C PRO A 62 -6.04 4.30 6.99
N HIS A 63 -6.07 3.07 6.48
CA HIS A 63 -7.06 2.07 6.86
C HIS A 63 -6.43 0.68 7.02
N VAL A 64 -6.79 -0.02 8.10
CA VAL A 64 -6.24 -1.33 8.47
C VAL A 64 -6.37 -2.37 7.35
N GLU A 65 -7.54 -2.44 6.71
CA GLU A 65 -7.76 -3.34 5.56
C GLU A 65 -6.93 -2.97 4.33
N ALA A 66 -6.61 -1.69 4.13
CA ALA A 66 -5.78 -1.27 3.00
C ALA A 66 -4.32 -1.71 3.21
N ALA A 67 -3.82 -1.59 4.45
CA ALA A 67 -2.51 -2.11 4.82
C ALA A 67 -2.46 -3.66 4.75
N THR A 68 -3.57 -4.33 5.09
CA THR A 68 -3.70 -5.79 4.92
C THR A 68 -3.63 -6.18 3.44
N ALA A 69 -4.41 -5.50 2.59
CA ALA A 69 -4.39 -5.72 1.15
C ALA A 69 -3.00 -5.45 0.55
N LEU A 70 -2.33 -4.38 1.00
CA LEU A 70 -0.97 -4.06 0.60
C LEU A 70 0.00 -5.18 0.95
N HIS A 71 -0.04 -5.69 2.20
CA HIS A 71 0.82 -6.80 2.61
C HIS A 71 0.58 -8.06 1.77
N GLN A 72 -0.69 -8.39 1.48
CA GLN A 72 -1.04 -9.56 0.67
C GLN A 72 -0.43 -9.51 -0.75
N THR A 73 -0.20 -8.31 -1.29
CA THR A 73 0.42 -8.16 -2.61
C THR A 73 1.91 -8.52 -2.63
N LEU A 74 2.60 -8.60 -1.49
CA LEU A 74 4.06 -8.75 -1.40
C LEU A 74 4.57 -10.02 -2.12
N SER A 75 3.82 -11.11 -2.05
CA SER A 75 4.16 -12.40 -2.67
C SER A 75 3.94 -12.40 -4.18
N ASP A 76 2.96 -11.63 -4.66
CA ASP A 76 2.45 -11.71 -6.02
C ASP A 76 3.03 -10.63 -6.93
N VAL A 77 3.42 -9.47 -6.39
CA VAL A 77 3.99 -8.39 -7.20
C VAL A 77 5.38 -8.75 -7.74
N PRO A 78 5.75 -8.23 -8.94
CA PRO A 78 7.12 -8.29 -9.45
C PRO A 78 8.15 -7.87 -8.40
N SER A 79 9.31 -8.52 -8.40
CA SER A 79 10.31 -8.34 -7.35
C SER A 79 10.81 -6.89 -7.24
N GLU A 80 10.88 -6.19 -8.37
CA GLU A 80 11.21 -4.78 -8.47
C GLU A 80 10.18 -3.84 -7.83
N LEU A 81 8.93 -4.31 -7.64
CA LEU A 81 7.85 -3.52 -7.04
C LEU A 81 7.69 -3.73 -5.53
N ARG A 82 8.30 -4.78 -4.96
CA ARG A 82 8.22 -5.10 -3.52
C ARG A 82 8.68 -3.96 -2.62
N VAL A 83 9.66 -3.17 -3.07
CA VAL A 83 10.13 -1.99 -2.33
C VAL A 83 9.02 -0.95 -2.10
N PHE A 84 8.08 -0.81 -3.05
CA PHE A 84 6.95 0.12 -2.90
C PHE A 84 5.91 -0.41 -1.91
N VAL A 85 5.72 -1.73 -1.86
CA VAL A 85 4.86 -2.38 -0.85
C VAL A 85 5.41 -2.10 0.54
N MET A 86 6.70 -2.37 0.76
CA MET A 86 7.36 -2.13 2.06
C MET A 86 7.32 -0.65 2.45
N ASN A 87 7.60 0.25 1.50
CA ASN A 87 7.53 1.69 1.74
C ASN A 87 6.11 2.18 2.06
N GLY A 88 5.07 1.57 1.46
CA GLY A 88 3.68 1.92 1.72
C GLY A 88 3.24 1.53 3.13
N LEU A 89 3.66 0.37 3.63
CA LEU A 89 3.41 -0.08 5.01
C LEU A 89 4.05 0.87 6.05
N LEU A 90 5.10 1.58 5.67
CA LEU A 90 5.79 2.57 6.51
C LEU A 90 5.25 4.00 6.39
N ARG A 91 4.37 4.31 5.45
CA ARG A 91 4.13 5.72 5.06
C ARG A 91 3.13 6.44 5.94
N ALA A 92 2.05 5.77 6.34
CA ALA A 92 1.02 6.33 7.22
C ALA A 92 1.16 5.80 8.65
N ASP A 93 0.96 6.66 9.66
CA ASP A 93 1.02 6.25 11.07
C ASP A 93 0.01 5.14 11.40
N GLY A 94 -1.17 5.15 10.75
CA GLY A 94 -2.14 4.05 10.84
C GLY A 94 -1.64 2.72 10.25
N ASN A 95 -0.81 2.78 9.21
CA ASN A 95 -0.21 1.59 8.58
C ASN A 95 0.96 1.05 9.41
N ARG A 96 1.66 1.90 10.17
CA ARG A 96 2.70 1.49 11.12
C ARG A 96 2.13 0.80 12.36
N VAL A 97 1.04 1.32 12.92
CA VAL A 97 0.29 0.64 13.99
C VAL A 97 -0.20 -0.72 13.49
N TYR A 98 -0.78 -0.77 12.28
CA TYR A 98 -1.16 -2.05 11.68
C TYR A 98 0.02 -3.01 11.47
N LEU A 99 1.15 -2.51 10.96
CA LEU A 99 2.33 -3.35 10.72
C LEU A 99 2.78 -4.03 12.01
N LEU A 100 2.71 -3.32 13.14
CA LEU A 100 3.02 -3.89 14.45
C LEU A 100 1.95 -4.86 14.95
N ASP A 101 0.66 -4.53 14.79
CA ASP A 101 -0.42 -5.46 15.12
C ASP A 101 -0.28 -6.75 14.30
N ALA A 102 0.14 -6.64 13.04
CA ALA A 102 0.35 -7.76 12.14
C ALA A 102 1.60 -8.59 12.50
N ILE A 103 2.67 -7.95 12.99
CA ILE A 103 3.84 -8.65 13.59
C ILE A 103 3.43 -9.38 14.86
N SER A 104 2.71 -8.69 15.76
CA SER A 104 2.22 -9.25 17.03
C SER A 104 1.30 -10.45 16.80
N ALA A 105 0.43 -10.35 15.79
CA ALA A 105 -0.45 -11.43 15.35
C ALA A 105 0.25 -12.52 14.51
N LYS A 106 1.58 -12.43 14.30
CA LYS A 106 2.39 -13.35 13.48
C LYS A 106 1.92 -13.49 12.02
N MET A 107 1.17 -12.51 11.53
CA MET A 107 0.79 -12.41 10.12
C MET A 107 1.95 -11.93 9.25
N VAL A 108 2.86 -11.16 9.86
CA VAL A 108 4.09 -10.67 9.26
C VAL A 108 5.25 -11.11 10.13
N SER A 109 6.24 -11.79 9.55
CA SER A 109 7.48 -12.09 10.27
C SER A 109 8.30 -10.80 10.39
N ALA A 110 8.72 -10.43 11.59
CA ALA A 110 9.66 -9.32 11.79
C ALA A 110 10.95 -9.54 10.97
N GLU A 111 11.34 -10.81 10.79
CA GLU A 111 12.50 -11.22 10.00
C GLU A 111 12.36 -10.89 8.51
N SER A 112 11.12 -10.90 7.99
CA SER A 112 10.80 -10.58 6.60
C SER A 112 10.84 -9.08 6.28
N LEU A 113 10.93 -8.22 7.30
CA LEU A 113 11.05 -6.77 7.14
C LEU A 113 12.48 -6.39 6.77
N SER A 114 12.60 -5.45 5.82
CA SER A 114 13.89 -4.84 5.49
C SER A 114 14.47 -4.08 6.68
N GLN A 115 15.79 -3.84 6.66
CA GLN A 115 16.47 -3.11 7.73
C GLN A 115 15.90 -1.69 7.88
N GLU A 116 15.55 -1.03 6.78
CA GLU A 116 14.94 0.30 6.78
C GLU A 116 13.57 0.29 7.46
N VAL A 117 12.76 -0.74 7.21
CA VAL A 117 11.43 -0.91 7.81
C VAL A 117 11.52 -1.11 9.31
N ARG A 118 12.44 -1.97 9.76
CA ARG A 118 12.67 -2.17 11.20
C ARG A 118 13.15 -0.89 11.88
N GLN A 119 14.10 -0.19 11.28
CA GLN A 119 14.62 1.06 11.84
C GLN A 119 13.53 2.14 11.92
N GLY A 120 12.61 2.19 10.95
CA GLY A 120 11.45 3.08 10.96
C GLY A 120 10.45 2.77 12.09
N LEU A 121 10.26 1.50 12.43
CA LEU A 121 9.44 1.09 13.57
C LEU A 121 10.11 1.40 14.92
N ILE A 122 11.41 1.11 15.05
CA ILE A 122 12.18 1.34 16.29
C ILE A 122 12.32 2.84 16.60
N SER A 123 12.46 3.69 15.59
CA SER A 123 12.66 5.15 15.76
C SER A 123 11.36 5.95 15.84
N HIS A 124 10.21 5.29 15.89
CA HIS A 124 8.91 5.96 15.79
C HIS A 124 8.60 6.88 16.97
N ALA A 125 7.88 7.99 16.73
CA ALA A 125 7.52 8.96 17.78
C ALA A 125 6.58 8.36 18.85
N ASN A 126 5.65 7.48 18.45
CA ASN A 126 4.74 6.77 19.37
C ASN A 126 5.49 5.70 20.19
N PRO A 127 5.54 5.80 21.54
CA PRO A 127 6.22 4.82 22.40
C PRO A 127 5.66 3.40 22.32
N GLU A 128 4.37 3.24 22.08
CA GLU A 128 3.74 1.92 21.96
C GLU A 128 4.16 1.22 20.66
N VAL A 129 4.43 2.01 19.61
CA VAL A 129 4.98 1.50 18.35
C VAL A 129 6.41 0.98 18.57
N ARG A 130 7.23 1.71 19.33
CA ARG A 130 8.61 1.30 19.62
C ARG A 130 8.71 0.03 20.48
N LYS A 131 7.77 -0.18 21.40
CA LYS A 131 7.78 -1.36 22.29
C LYS A 131 7.50 -2.68 21.55
N GLN A 132 6.89 -2.61 20.37
CA GLN A 132 6.46 -3.77 19.59
C GLN A 132 7.37 -4.05 18.38
N ALA A 133 8.38 -3.21 18.14
CA ALA A 133 9.35 -3.29 17.04
C ALA A 133 10.59 -4.09 17.44
#